data_AF-A0A7X3MVT7-F1
#
_entry.id   AF-A0A7X3MVT7-F1
#
_cell.length_a   1.000
_cell.length_b   1.000
_cell.length_c   1.000
_cell.angle_alpha   90.00
_cell.angle_beta   90.00
_cell.angle_gamma   90.00
#
_symmetry.space_group_name_H-M   'P 1'
#
loop_
_entity.id
_entity.type
_entity.pdbx_description
1 polymer ?
#
loop_
_entity_poly.entity_id
_entity_poly.type
_entity_poly.pdbx_seq_one_letter_code
_entity_poly.pdbx_strand_id
1 'polypeptide(L)'
;MTLEYSFAIGKFEITVAEFGAFVDETGFQTGESALLNVPSRGPKKGNFLGATSARADEYLPGIFPGGKPGGPALVELAGFRTPGREVGRTHPATCISWKEAKAYFA
;
A
#
# COMPACT_ATOMS: atom_id res chain seq x y z
N MET A 1 -25.24 15.01 -11.63
CA MET A 1 -25.26 13.55 -11.42
C MET A 1 -25.64 13.30 -9.97
N THR A 2 -26.77 12.64 -9.74
CA THR A 2 -27.33 12.36 -8.42
C THR A 2 -27.43 10.84 -8.23
N LEU A 3 -27.29 10.38 -6.99
CA LEU A 3 -27.55 8.99 -6.64
C LEU A 3 -28.99 8.91 -6.12
N GLU A 4 -29.88 8.27 -6.87
CA GLU A 4 -31.34 8.20 -6.60
C GLU A 4 -31.73 7.04 -5.66
N TYR A 5 -30.76 6.34 -5.07
CA TYR A 5 -30.98 5.18 -4.21
C TYR A 5 -30.32 5.35 -2.85
N SER A 6 -30.88 4.68 -1.83
CA SER A 6 -30.26 4.59 -0.51
C SER A 6 -29.16 3.54 -0.50
N PHE A 7 -28.02 3.86 0.10
CA PHE A 7 -26.92 2.92 0.31
C PHE A 7 -26.29 3.14 1.67
N ALA A 8 -25.65 2.09 2.19
CA ALA A 8 -24.84 2.17 3.39
C ALA A 8 -23.38 2.41 3.02
N ILE A 9 -22.66 3.14 3.87
CA ILE A 9 -21.22 3.32 3.80
C ILE A 9 -20.63 3.06 5.18
N GLY A 10 -19.44 2.47 5.21
CA GLY A 10 -18.70 2.30 6.46
C GLY A 10 -18.47 3.65 7.14
N LYS A 11 -18.76 3.73 8.44
CA LYS A 11 -18.49 4.93 9.25
C LYS A 11 -16.98 5.13 9.46
N PHE A 12 -16.23 4.03 9.46
CA PHE A 12 -14.78 3.99 9.68
C PHE A 12 -14.11 3.21 8.55
N GLU A 13 -12.81 3.45 8.41
CA GLU A 13 -11.92 2.64 7.58
C GLU A 13 -11.81 1.22 8.15
N ILE A 14 -11.57 0.24 7.27
CA ILE A 14 -11.31 -1.13 7.71
C ILE A 14 -9.99 -1.15 8.49
N THR A 15 -10.01 -1.75 9.68
CA THR A 15 -8.85 -1.82 10.55
C THR A 15 -7.94 -3.01 10.21
N VAL A 16 -6.69 -2.96 10.69
CA VAL A 16 -5.74 -4.07 10.60
C VAL A 16 -6.32 -5.34 11.23
N ALA A 17 -7.09 -5.23 12.31
CA ALA A 17 -7.72 -6.38 12.95
C ALA A 17 -8.86 -6.98 12.11
N GLU A 18 -9.72 -6.16 11.53
CA GLU A 18 -10.86 -6.61 10.72
C GLU A 18 -10.39 -7.29 9.42
N PHE A 19 -9.47 -6.64 8.69
CA PHE A 19 -8.90 -7.24 7.49
C PHE A 19 -8.03 -8.48 7.82
N GLY A 20 -7.35 -8.45 8.97
CA GLY A 20 -6.60 -9.58 9.49
C GLY A 20 -7.48 -10.80 9.76
N ALA A 21 -8.64 -10.60 10.38
CA ALA A 21 -9.60 -11.68 10.63
C ALA A 21 -10.07 -12.33 9.32
N PHE A 22 -10.37 -11.52 8.30
CA PHE A 22 -10.70 -12.03 6.96
C PHE A 22 -9.58 -12.92 6.38
N VAL A 23 -8.33 -12.46 6.41
CA VAL A 23 -7.18 -13.24 5.92
C VAL A 23 -7.02 -14.54 6.70
N ASP A 24 -7.14 -14.49 8.02
CA ASP A 24 -6.93 -15.63 8.91
C ASP A 24 -8.05 -16.68 8.75
N GLU A 25 -9.30 -16.25 8.55
CA GLU A 25 -10.46 -17.13 8.37
C GLU A 25 -10.55 -17.76 6.98
N THR A 26 -10.20 -17.00 5.94
CA THR A 26 -10.36 -17.45 4.55
C THR A 26 -9.09 -18.06 3.95
N GLY A 27 -7.93 -17.84 4.59
CA GLY A 27 -6.63 -18.16 4.01
C GLY A 27 -6.30 -17.31 2.78
N PHE A 28 -6.96 -16.17 2.59
CA PHE A 28 -6.77 -15.30 1.42
C PHE A 28 -5.33 -14.79 1.35
N GLN A 29 -4.71 -14.93 0.17
CA GLN A 29 -3.33 -14.52 -0.06
C GLN A 29 -3.25 -13.05 -0.46
N THR A 30 -2.65 -12.23 0.40
CA THR A 30 -2.39 -10.81 0.12
C THR A 30 -1.13 -10.62 -0.72
N GLY A 31 -1.06 -9.54 -1.48
CA GLY A 31 0.18 -9.14 -2.15
C GLY A 31 1.27 -8.83 -1.13
N GLU A 32 2.48 -9.36 -1.35
CA GLU A 32 3.58 -9.28 -0.36
C GLU A 32 4.20 -7.88 -0.25
N SER A 33 3.97 -7.00 -1.23
CA SER A 33 4.65 -5.72 -1.33
C SER A 33 3.74 -4.56 -1.70
N ALA A 34 3.71 -3.52 -0.87
CA ALA A 34 3.26 -2.20 -1.28
C ALA A 34 4.44 -1.29 -1.62
N LEU A 35 4.25 -0.42 -2.60
CA LEU A 35 5.23 0.56 -3.04
C LEU A 35 4.82 1.94 -2.54
N LEU A 36 5.50 2.43 -1.49
CA LEU A 36 5.34 3.80 -1.06
C LEU A 36 6.38 4.69 -1.74
N ASN A 37 5.94 5.72 -2.46
CA ASN A 37 6.80 6.78 -2.95
C ASN A 37 7.17 7.71 -1.78
N VAL A 38 8.37 7.53 -1.22
CA VAL A 38 8.86 8.37 -0.12
C VAL A 38 9.72 9.51 -0.67
N PRO A 39 9.71 10.71 -0.03
CA PRO A 39 10.56 11.79 -0.48
C PRO A 39 12.02 11.41 -0.25
N SER A 40 12.91 11.82 -1.15
CA SER A 40 14.35 11.64 -0.96
C SER A 40 14.80 12.20 0.38
N ARG A 41 15.61 11.44 1.13
CA ARG A 41 16.34 11.95 2.29
C ARG A 41 17.62 12.66 1.82
N GLY A 42 18.02 13.74 2.49
CA GLY A 42 19.23 14.49 2.18
C GLY A 42 18.98 15.79 1.38
N PRO A 43 19.95 16.27 0.57
CA PRO A 43 19.92 17.62 -0.04
C PRO A 43 18.80 17.85 -1.06
N LYS A 44 17.97 16.84 -1.35
CA LYS A 44 16.79 16.91 -2.24
C LYS A 44 15.46 16.64 -1.51
N LYS A 45 15.41 16.94 -0.20
CA LYS A 45 14.23 16.86 0.66
C LYS A 45 13.01 17.55 0.00
N GLY A 46 11.91 16.82 -0.13
CA GLY A 46 10.63 17.35 -0.64
C GLY A 46 10.29 16.99 -2.08
N ASN A 47 11.21 16.38 -2.83
CA ASN A 47 10.92 15.89 -4.18
C ASN A 47 10.27 14.49 -4.12
N PHE A 48 9.08 14.36 -4.74
CA PHE A 48 8.31 13.11 -4.84
C PHE A 48 8.04 12.75 -6.30
N LEU A 49 9.03 12.24 -7.04
CA LEU A 49 8.84 11.77 -8.42
C LEU A 49 9.75 10.58 -8.76
N GLY A 50 9.34 9.35 -8.38
CA GLY A 50 9.76 8.03 -8.94
C GLY A 50 11.11 7.35 -8.59
N ALA A 51 11.04 6.19 -7.88
CA ALA A 51 11.99 5.04 -7.71
C ALA A 51 13.36 5.24 -7.01
N THR A 52 13.80 4.42 -6.03
CA THR A 52 13.88 2.92 -6.03
C THR A 52 13.67 2.21 -4.66
N SER A 53 13.08 1.00 -4.71
CA SER A 53 13.33 -0.12 -3.78
C SER A 53 14.43 -0.99 -4.40
N ALA A 54 15.11 -1.83 -3.61
CA ALA A 54 16.19 -2.70 -4.10
C ALA A 54 15.77 -3.73 -5.17
N ARG A 55 14.46 -3.83 -5.46
CA ARG A 55 13.84 -4.69 -6.50
C ARG A 55 12.93 -3.93 -7.46
N ALA A 56 12.98 -2.59 -7.47
CA ALA A 56 12.10 -1.80 -8.33
C ALA A 56 12.31 -2.11 -9.83
N ASP A 57 13.50 -2.54 -10.21
CA ASP A 57 13.86 -3.01 -11.55
C ASP A 57 13.32 -4.42 -11.88
N GLU A 58 13.15 -5.28 -10.87
CA GLU A 58 12.57 -6.63 -11.01
C GLU A 58 11.06 -6.59 -11.29
N TYR A 59 10.32 -5.71 -10.60
CA TYR A 59 8.86 -5.64 -10.70
C TYR A 59 8.32 -4.64 -11.74
N LEU A 60 9.13 -3.67 -12.18
CA LEU A 60 8.75 -2.68 -13.19
C LEU A 60 9.83 -2.57 -14.28
N PRO A 61 10.08 -3.64 -15.05
CA PRO A 61 11.10 -3.64 -16.09
C PRO A 61 10.79 -2.58 -17.15
N GLY A 62 11.73 -1.64 -17.35
CA GLY A 62 11.67 -0.63 -18.40
C GLY A 62 10.96 0.69 -18.06
N ILE A 63 10.37 0.84 -16.86
CA ILE A 63 9.76 2.13 -16.46
C ILE A 63 10.81 3.11 -15.92
N PHE A 64 11.92 2.62 -15.37
CA PHE A 64 12.97 3.47 -14.79
C PHE A 64 14.37 3.06 -15.26
N PRO A 65 14.98 3.78 -16.23
CA PRO A 65 16.33 3.48 -16.68
C PRO A 65 17.36 4.06 -15.70
N GLY A 66 18.14 3.18 -15.06
CA GLY A 66 19.37 3.53 -14.36
C GLY A 66 19.16 4.27 -13.03
N GLY A 67 19.12 3.52 -11.93
CA GLY A 67 19.16 4.06 -10.57
C GLY A 67 20.39 4.94 -10.35
N LYS A 68 20.20 6.26 -10.32
CA LYS A 68 21.23 7.23 -9.90
C LYS A 68 21.09 7.50 -8.40
N PRO A 69 22.21 7.55 -7.65
CA PRO A 69 22.17 7.97 -6.25
C PRO A 69 21.66 9.41 -6.14
N GLY A 70 20.58 9.61 -5.37
CA GLY A 70 19.94 10.92 -5.16
C GLY A 70 18.53 11.08 -5.76
N GLY A 71 17.94 10.02 -6.31
CA GLY A 71 16.53 9.95 -6.69
C GLY A 71 15.57 9.66 -5.51
N PRO A 72 14.25 9.60 -5.73
CA PRO A 72 13.26 9.16 -4.74
C PRO A 72 13.55 7.75 -4.25
N ALA A 73 12.90 7.30 -3.17
CA ALA A 73 12.97 5.90 -2.79
C ALA A 73 11.55 5.30 -2.88
N LEU A 74 11.45 4.10 -3.43
CA LEU A 74 10.29 3.24 -3.16
C LEU A 74 10.69 2.38 -1.98
N VAL A 75 9.89 2.40 -0.92
CA VAL A 75 10.08 1.43 0.16
C VAL A 75 9.13 0.28 -0.14
N GLU A 76 9.70 -0.92 -0.29
CA GLU A 76 8.93 -2.15 -0.31
C GLU A 76 8.42 -2.40 1.12
N LEU A 77 7.10 -2.34 1.28
CA LEU A 77 6.43 -2.55 2.55
C LEU A 77 5.82 -3.95 2.54
N ALA A 78 5.98 -4.70 3.63
CA ALA A 78 5.62 -6.11 3.71
C ALA A 78 4.09 -6.39 3.81
N GLY A 79 3.24 -5.39 3.56
CA GLY A 79 1.78 -5.52 3.54
C GLY A 79 1.07 -4.85 4.73
N PHE A 80 -0.24 -5.14 4.87
CA PHE A 80 -1.13 -4.41 5.78
C PHE A 80 -0.79 -4.55 7.28
N ARG A 81 -0.13 -5.64 7.68
CA ARG A 81 0.35 -5.86 9.05
C ARG A 81 1.67 -5.12 9.34
N THR A 82 2.46 -4.85 8.30
CA THR A 82 3.78 -4.21 8.43
C THR A 82 4.01 -3.18 7.31
N PRO A 83 3.25 -2.06 7.31
CA PRO A 83 3.30 -1.04 6.25
C PRO A 83 4.52 -0.09 6.40
N GLY A 84 5.64 -0.57 6.97
CA GLY A 84 6.86 0.21 7.25
C GLY A 84 6.70 1.37 8.23
N ARG A 85 5.61 1.36 9.01
CA ARG A 85 5.36 2.22 10.18
C ARG A 85 4.77 1.36 11.29
N GLU A 86 4.93 1.80 12.54
CA GLU A 86 4.23 1.18 13.66
C GLU A 86 2.72 1.39 13.47
N VAL A 87 2.01 0.27 13.32
CA VAL A 87 0.54 0.24 13.23
C VAL A 87 -0.01 -0.74 14.25
N GLY A 88 -1.18 -0.42 14.80
CA GLY A 88 -1.89 -1.23 15.79
C GLY A 88 -3.21 -1.74 15.23
N ARG A 89 -3.86 -2.62 15.99
CA ARG A 89 -5.08 -3.34 15.58
C ARG A 89 -6.24 -2.45 15.13
N THR A 90 -6.34 -1.23 15.67
CA THR A 90 -7.42 -0.28 15.40
C THR A 90 -7.05 0.76 14.35
N HIS A 91 -5.80 0.76 13.86
CA HIS A 91 -5.42 1.62 12.75
C HIS A 91 -6.00 1.07 11.44
N PRO A 92 -6.22 1.93 10.43
CA PRO A 92 -6.65 1.48 9.13
C PRO A 92 -5.64 0.50 8.51
N ALA A 93 -6.17 -0.53 7.88
CA ALA A 93 -5.38 -1.45 7.08
C ALA A 93 -4.96 -0.73 5.79
N THR A 94 -3.67 -0.47 5.67
CA THR A 94 -3.06 0.16 4.48
C THR A 94 -2.35 -0.89 3.65
N CYS A 95 -1.75 -0.49 2.52
CA CYS A 95 -1.04 -1.43 1.63
C CYS A 95 -1.97 -2.54 1.08
N ILE A 96 -3.26 -2.23 0.92
CA ILE A 96 -4.29 -3.10 0.33
C ILE A 96 -4.62 -2.56 -1.07
N SER A 97 -4.54 -3.44 -2.05
CA SER A 97 -4.93 -3.19 -3.45
C SER A 97 -6.45 -3.25 -3.63
N TRP A 98 -6.92 -2.74 -4.77
CA TRP A 98 -8.34 -2.81 -5.12
C TRP A 98 -8.87 -4.24 -5.24
N LYS A 99 -8.03 -5.18 -5.68
CA LYS A 99 -8.38 -6.60 -5.77
C LYS A 99 -8.68 -7.17 -4.39
N GLU A 100 -7.83 -6.83 -3.42
CA GLU A 100 -7.94 -7.30 -2.04
C GLU A 100 -9.12 -6.62 -1.31
N ALA A 101 -9.31 -5.32 -1.51
CA ALA A 101 -10.47 -4.60 -0.98
C ALA A 101 -11.79 -5.21 -1.48
N LYS A 102 -11.87 -5.54 -2.78
CA LYS A 102 -13.03 -6.24 -3.34
C LYS A 102 -13.23 -7.63 -2.74
N ALA A 103 -12.16 -8.39 -2.53
CA ALA A 103 -12.24 -9.72 -1.95
C ALA A 103 -12.73 -9.68 -0.49
N TYR A 104 -12.39 -8.64 0.26
CA TYR A 104 -12.86 -8.44 1.64
C TYR A 104 -14.37 -8.15 1.72
N PHE A 105 -14.94 -7.48 0.72
CA PHE A 105 -16.37 -7.13 0.67
C PHE A 105 -17.23 -8.12 -0.14
N ALA A 106 -16.64 -9.19 -0.67
CA ALA A 106 -17.32 -10.21 -1.48
C ALA A 106 -18.04 -11.24 -0.60
#